data_AF-A0A969RBY1-F1
#
_entry.id   AF-A0A969RBY1-F1
#
_cell.length_a   1.000
_cell.length_b   1.000
_cell.length_c   1.000
_cell.angle_alpha   90.00
_cell.angle_beta   90.00
_cell.angle_gamma   90.00
#
_symmetry.space_group_name_H-M   'P 1'
#
loop_
_entity.id
_entity.type
_entity.pdbx_description
1 polymer ?
#
loop_
_entity_poly.entity_id
_entity_poly.type
_entity_poly.pdbx_seq_one_letter_code
_entity_poly.pdbx_strand_id
1 'polypeptide(L)'
;MRPYSSQTEIRPKVSTMPRQKTEAAAYLNLYKLSVEKKRLQYELETIEQRQQRIQKRLAFLNSQVAELEKSAANLCPDRSIHSLGTALPIVKQATSESASLNTLFLEY
;
A
#
# COMPACT_ATOMS: atom_id res chain seq x y z
N MET A 1 -41.25 -43.18 6.65
CA MET A 1 -40.91 -42.62 5.32
C MET A 1 -41.43 -41.19 5.26
N ARG A 2 -40.56 -40.16 5.12
CA ARG A 2 -40.96 -38.74 5.06
C ARG A 2 -41.11 -38.31 3.60
N PRO A 3 -42.19 -37.61 3.21
CA PRO A 3 -42.28 -37.05 1.86
C PRO A 3 -41.31 -35.87 1.72
N TYR A 4 -40.69 -35.79 0.55
CA TYR A 4 -39.85 -34.68 0.10
C TYR A 4 -40.67 -33.38 0.13
N SER A 5 -40.33 -32.45 1.02
CA SER A 5 -40.87 -31.09 0.94
C SER A 5 -40.18 -30.40 -0.24
N SER A 6 -40.97 -29.97 -1.22
CA SER A 6 -40.54 -29.15 -2.35
C SER A 6 -39.73 -27.95 -1.86
N GLN A 7 -38.42 -27.98 -2.10
CA GLN A 7 -37.56 -26.81 -2.06
C GLN A 7 -38.10 -25.85 -3.12
N THR A 8 -38.89 -24.88 -2.69
CA THR A 8 -39.23 -23.75 -3.53
C THR A 8 -37.96 -22.90 -3.65
N GLU A 9 -37.31 -22.99 -4.80
CA GLU A 9 -36.22 -22.07 -5.15
C GLU A 9 -36.77 -20.65 -5.05
N ILE A 10 -36.28 -19.89 -4.07
CA ILE A 10 -36.64 -18.48 -3.89
C ILE A 10 -36.04 -17.73 -5.08
N ARG A 11 -36.86 -17.54 -6.12
CA ARG A 11 -36.46 -16.71 -7.25
C ARG A 11 -36.25 -15.28 -6.76
N PRO A 12 -35.13 -14.63 -7.11
CA PRO A 12 -34.93 -13.23 -6.76
C PRO A 12 -36.08 -12.44 -7.37
N LYS A 13 -36.79 -11.67 -6.53
CA LYS A 13 -37.77 -10.69 -7.02
C LYS A 13 -36.96 -9.68 -7.85
N VAL A 14 -37.02 -9.81 -9.17
CA VAL A 14 -36.48 -8.81 -10.09
C VAL A 14 -37.34 -7.56 -9.87
N SER A 15 -36.90 -6.69 -8.97
CA SER A 15 -37.54 -5.40 -8.70
C SER A 15 -37.26 -4.50 -9.89
N THR A 16 -38.03 -4.68 -10.95
CA THR A 16 -38.09 -3.78 -12.10
C THR A 16 -38.65 -2.40 -11.73
N MET A 17 -39.13 -2.21 -10.49
CA MET A 17 -39.56 -0.91 -9.99
C MET A 17 -38.34 -0.06 -9.60
N PRO A 18 -38.18 1.15 -10.18
CA PRO A 18 -37.19 2.11 -9.68
C PRO A 18 -37.52 2.43 -8.22
N ARG A 19 -36.51 2.39 -7.33
CA ARG A 19 -36.70 2.86 -5.95
C ARG A 19 -37.23 4.29 -5.98
N GLN A 20 -38.38 4.50 -5.33
CA GLN A 20 -39.01 5.81 -5.18
C GLN A 20 -37.98 6.80 -4.60
N LYS A 21 -37.81 7.96 -5.25
CA LYS A 21 -36.98 9.06 -4.75
C LYS A 21 -37.70 9.74 -3.58
N THR A 22 -37.76 9.05 -2.45
CA THR A 22 -38.36 9.58 -1.23
C THR A 22 -37.37 10.49 -0.51
N GLU A 23 -37.90 11.45 0.26
CA GLU A 23 -37.11 12.32 1.12
C GLU A 23 -36.23 11.52 2.11
N ALA A 24 -36.79 10.45 2.69
CA ALA A 24 -36.07 9.54 3.57
C ALA A 24 -34.84 8.89 2.89
N ALA A 25 -34.95 8.50 1.61
CA ALA A 25 -33.82 7.96 0.87
C ALA A 25 -32.73 9.02 0.64
N ALA A 26 -33.10 10.29 0.45
CA ALA A 26 -32.15 11.39 0.33
C ALA A 26 -31.38 11.63 1.64
N TYR A 27 -32.06 11.67 2.79
CA TYR A 27 -31.39 11.82 4.09
C TYR A 27 -30.48 10.63 4.43
N LEU A 28 -30.90 9.41 4.10
CA LEU A 28 -30.05 8.24 4.30
C LEU A 28 -28.77 8.31 3.46
N ASN A 29 -28.88 8.75 2.20
CA ASN A 29 -27.72 8.93 1.34
C ASN A 29 -26.81 10.05 1.88
N LEU A 30 -27.37 11.17 2.31
CA LEU A 30 -26.62 12.26 2.93
C LEU A 30 -25.85 11.78 4.15
N TYR A 31 -26.50 11.01 5.03
CA TYR A 31 -25.85 10.43 6.20
C TYR A 31 -24.68 9.53 5.81
N LYS A 32 -24.87 8.59 4.88
CA LYS A 32 -23.80 7.71 4.39
C LYS A 32 -22.62 8.50 3.85
N LEU A 33 -22.86 9.49 2.99
CA LEU A 33 -21.82 10.34 2.44
C LEU A 33 -21.10 11.14 3.52
N SER A 34 -21.83 11.61 4.55
CA SER A 34 -21.22 12.33 5.67
C SER A 34 -20.30 11.45 6.51
N VAL A 35 -20.66 10.18 6.72
CA VAL A 35 -19.84 9.22 7.45
C VAL A 35 -18.59 8.87 6.66
N GLU A 36 -18.74 8.57 5.37
CA GLU A 36 -17.58 8.28 4.50
C GLU A 36 -16.65 9.49 4.38
N LYS A 37 -17.20 10.70 4.28
CA LYS A 37 -16.40 11.93 4.32
C LYS A 37 -15.57 12.01 5.60
N LYS A 38 -16.18 11.79 6.76
CA LYS A 38 -15.47 11.82 8.05
C LYS A 38 -14.38 10.74 8.09
N ARG A 39 -14.69 9.51 7.68
CA ARG A 39 -13.73 8.41 7.61
C ARG A 39 -12.51 8.78 6.77
N LEU A 40 -12.72 9.29 5.56
CA LEU A 40 -11.64 9.70 4.66
C LEU A 40 -10.83 10.87 5.20
N GLN A 41 -11.45 11.81 5.91
CA GLN A 41 -10.73 12.90 6.57
C GLN A 41 -9.78 12.38 7.66
N TYR A 42 -10.23 11.44 8.49
CA TYR A 42 -9.35 10.81 9.48
C TYR A 42 -8.21 10.05 8.81
N GLU A 43 -8.50 9.27 7.77
CA GLU A 43 -7.46 8.53 7.04
C GLU A 43 -6.40 9.48 6.45
N LEU A 44 -6.82 10.60 5.87
CA LEU A 44 -5.91 11.63 5.35
C LEU A 44 -5.02 12.19 6.47
N GLU A 45 -5.59 12.53 7.62
CA GLU A 45 -4.80 13.01 8.77
C GLU A 45 -3.75 11.98 9.22
N THR A 46 -4.13 10.70 9.27
CA THR A 46 -3.17 9.64 9.63
C THR A 46 -2.02 9.51 8.63
N ILE A 47 -2.31 9.67 7.33
CA ILE A 47 -1.31 9.62 6.27
C ILE A 47 -0.36 10.81 6.38
N GLU A 48 -0.88 12.02 6.64
CA GLU A 48 -0.06 13.22 6.83
C GLU A 48 0.89 13.07 8.04
N GLN A 49 0.39 12.56 9.16
CA GLN A 49 1.22 12.28 10.33
C GLN A 49 2.36 11.29 9.99
N ARG A 50 2.04 10.24 9.24
CA ARG A 50 3.04 9.27 8.77
C ARG A 50 4.06 9.91 7.83
N GLN A 51 3.61 10.76 6.90
CA GLN A 51 4.46 11.49 5.96
C GLN A 51 5.46 12.38 6.71
N GLN A 52 5.00 13.15 7.69
CA GLN A 52 5.86 14.02 8.50
C GLN A 52 6.93 13.21 9.27
N ARG A 53 6.56 12.05 9.82
CA ARG A 53 7.52 11.15 10.49
C ARG A 53 8.60 10.67 9.52
N ILE A 54 8.21 10.25 8.31
CA ILE A 54 9.14 9.80 7.28
C ILE A 54 10.08 10.94 6.86
N GLN A 55 9.56 12.14 6.63
CA GLN A 55 10.37 13.31 6.25
C GLN A 55 11.40 13.66 7.34
N LYS A 56 11.01 13.66 8.61
CA LYS A 56 11.94 13.88 9.73
C LYS A 56 13.05 12.83 9.75
N ARG A 57 12.70 11.56 9.54
CA ARG A 57 13.70 10.48 9.51
C ARG A 57 14.65 10.60 8.32
N LEU A 58 14.14 10.97 7.14
CA LEU A 58 14.97 11.21 5.96
C LEU A 58 15.94 12.38 6.17
N ALA A 59 15.48 13.49 6.75
CA ALA A 59 16.34 14.62 7.07
C ALA A 59 17.50 14.22 8.01
N PHE A 60 17.20 13.43 9.04
CA PHE A 60 18.20 12.90 9.98
C PHE A 60 19.18 11.90 9.33
N LEU A 61 18.72 11.08 8.38
CA LEU A 61 19.61 10.17 7.65
C LEU A 61 20.52 10.95 6.70
N ASN A 62 19.99 11.96 6.00
CA ASN A 62 20.78 12.80 5.10
C ASN A 62 21.89 13.54 5.85
N SER A 63 21.63 14.04 7.07
CA SER A 63 22.68 14.68 7.87
C SER A 63 23.78 13.69 8.27
N GLN A 64 23.41 12.49 8.71
CA GLN A 64 24.40 11.45 9.04
C GLN A 64 25.21 10.99 7.83
N VAL A 65 24.58 10.84 6.67
CA VAL A 65 25.29 10.51 5.42
C VAL A 65 26.30 11.60 5.10
N ALA A 66 25.89 12.88 5.13
CA ALA A 66 26.78 13.99 4.85
C ALA A 66 27.94 14.10 5.88
N GLU A 67 27.68 13.79 7.15
CA GLU A 67 28.74 13.73 8.18
C GLU A 67 29.74 12.60 7.90
N LEU A 68 29.25 11.40 7.60
CA LEU A 68 30.10 10.25 7.28
C LEU A 68 30.89 10.44 5.99
N GLU A 69 30.29 11.06 4.96
CA GLU A 69 30.97 11.42 3.72
C GLU A 69 32.13 12.39 3.98
N LYS A 70 31.91 13.39 4.84
CA LYS A 70 32.98 14.32 5.26
C LYS A 70 34.08 13.59 6.04
N SER A 71 33.72 12.74 7.00
CA SER A 71 34.69 11.95 7.75
C SER A 71 35.51 11.03 6.85
N ALA A 72 34.87 10.35 5.89
CA ALA A 72 35.52 9.48 4.92
C ALA A 72 36.47 10.26 3.98
N ALA A 73 36.06 11.44 3.52
CA ALA A 73 36.90 12.32 2.70
C ALA A 73 38.16 12.77 3.45
N ASN A 74 38.05 13.08 4.75
CA ASN A 74 39.20 13.48 5.58
C ASN A 74 40.18 12.31 5.84
N LEU A 75 39.68 11.07 5.89
CA LEU A 75 40.50 9.87 6.13
C LEU A 75 41.22 9.37 4.86
N CYS A 76 40.71 9.70 3.67
CA CYS A 76 41.28 9.28 2.40
C CYS A 76 41.38 10.48 1.44
N PRO A 77 42.42 11.33 1.58
CA PRO A 77 42.60 12.49 0.72
C PRO A 77 42.86 12.13 -0.76
N ASP A 78 43.12 10.85 -1.06
CA ASP A 78 43.54 10.37 -2.38
C ASP A 78 42.41 9.78 -3.24
N ARG A 79 41.18 9.66 -2.73
CA ARG A 79 40.03 9.18 -3.53
C ARG A 79 39.38 10.29 -4.34
N SER A 80 40.21 11.05 -5.06
CA SER A 80 39.73 11.72 -6.26
C SER A 80 39.52 10.65 -7.33
N ILE A 81 38.43 10.74 -8.09
CA ILE A 81 38.07 9.83 -9.19
C ILE A 81 37.53 8.47 -8.71
N HIS A 82 36.24 8.39 -8.40
CA HIS A 82 35.30 7.40 -8.93
C HIS A 82 33.93 7.74 -8.35
N SER A 83 33.24 8.64 -9.06
CA SER A 83 31.80 8.78 -8.98
C SER A 83 31.14 7.40 -9.00
N LEU A 84 30.38 7.05 -7.96
CA LEU A 84 29.44 5.92 -7.97
C LEU A 84 28.20 6.25 -8.82
N GLY A 85 28.44 6.77 -10.03
CA GLY A 85 27.46 6.89 -11.08
C GLY A 85 27.71 5.77 -12.08
N THR A 86 26.72 4.88 -12.22
CA THR A 86 26.45 4.09 -13.44
C THR A 86 27.56 3.16 -13.96
N ALA A 87 27.47 1.87 -13.60
CA ALA A 87 27.93 0.78 -14.46
C ALA A 87 27.17 -0.52 -14.10
N LEU A 88 25.95 -0.68 -14.62
CA LEU A 88 25.41 -2.01 -14.93
C LEU A 88 25.54 -2.20 -16.45
N PRO A 89 26.43 -3.08 -16.91
CA PRO A 89 26.35 -3.60 -18.26
C PRO A 89 26.01 -5.11 -18.25
N ILE A 90 25.07 -5.49 -19.15
CA ILE A 90 25.15 -6.70 -20.00
C ILE A 90 24.88 -8.04 -19.25
N VAL A 91 24.13 -9.05 -19.70
CA VAL A 91 23.29 -9.38 -20.88
C VAL A 91 22.54 -10.67 -20.48
N LYS A 92 21.34 -10.87 -21.05
CA LYS A 92 20.56 -12.12 -21.22
C LYS A 92 21.17 -13.43 -20.68
N GLN A 93 20.45 -14.11 -19.80
CA GLN A 93 20.40 -15.58 -19.78
C GLN A 93 18.94 -16.04 -19.59
N ALA A 94 18.42 -16.64 -20.65
CA ALA A 94 17.25 -17.51 -20.59
C ALA A 94 17.70 -18.91 -20.12
N THR A 95 16.77 -19.60 -19.46
CA THR A 95 16.72 -21.05 -19.13
C THR A 95 17.81 -21.62 -18.20
N SER A 96 17.41 -22.06 -17.00
CA SER A 96 17.39 -23.48 -16.61
C SER A 96 17.20 -23.65 -15.10
N GLU A 97 16.11 -24.33 -14.78
CA GLU A 97 15.73 -25.15 -13.62
C GLU A 97 16.65 -25.30 -12.39
N SER A 98 15.97 -25.35 -11.24
CA SER A 98 16.35 -26.01 -9.97
C SER A 98 17.43 -25.36 -9.10
N ALA A 99 17.01 -24.44 -8.23
CA ALA A 99 17.62 -24.31 -6.91
C ALA A 99 16.55 -23.88 -5.90
N SER A 100 16.11 -24.85 -5.10
CA SER A 100 15.25 -24.72 -3.94
C SER A 100 15.66 -23.59 -3.01
N LEU A 101 14.83 -22.54 -2.91
CA LEU A 101 14.92 -21.58 -1.81
C LEU A 101 13.71 -21.79 -0.90
N ASN A 102 13.93 -22.62 0.12
CA ASN A 102 13.02 -22.78 1.25
C ASN A 102 12.88 -21.41 1.95
N THR A 103 11.73 -20.77 1.79
CA THR A 103 11.36 -19.57 2.56
C THR A 103 10.75 -20.02 3.88
N LEU A 104 11.57 -20.11 4.92
CA LEU A 104 11.10 -20.24 6.30
C LEU A 104 10.65 -18.85 6.77
N PHE A 105 9.34 -18.65 6.87
CA PHE A 105 8.75 -17.51 7.58
C PHE A 105 8.92 -17.73 9.08
N LEU A 106 9.60 -16.81 9.78
CA LEU A 106 9.51 -16.72 11.24
C LEU A 106 8.38 -15.74 11.58
N GLU A 107 7.31 -16.27 12.18
CA GLU A 107 6.40 -15.48 13.02
C GLU A 107 7.09 -15.22 14.37
N TYR A 108 7.16 -13.95 14.76
CA TYR A 108 7.16 -13.49 16.15
C TYR A 108 6.51 -12.10 16.21
#